data_AF-A0A7S3UJX8-F1
#
_entry.id   AF-A0A7S3UJX8-F1
#
_cell.length_a   1.000
_cell.length_b   1.000
_cell.length_c   1.000
_cell.angle_alpha   90.00
_cell.angle_beta   90.00
_cell.angle_gamma   90.00
#
_symmetry.space_group_name_H-M   'P 1'
#
loop_
_entity.id
_entity.type
_entity.pdbx_description
1 polymer ?
#
loop_
_entity_poly.entity_id
_entity_poly.type
_entity_poly.pdbx_seq_one_letter_code
_entity_poly.pdbx_strand_id
1 'polypeptide(L)'
;ITAAFSARSDVDEARDISWAIGEGSAQNLTLPYLLSQYSAKVEGASTRPVIPADVFNLPHNDYHPKTDNLNVAESEGSANRGSFDEEWAFLASGAKKYADFHDQWKVLTVWMMANDFDGDCDGPVEETAHYKVWESKVDEFLTNVTTSWSKIYINLVSTLDLSNIHRIQQSKAGCKLVHKLIDEGGCIDYGNSTQMQMLDRNIHWLNTRQHKFAQDWQTKLKSAGRTDVAVVAQPFMEGIGSQFDWTFLSELDCFHPSAKAHQMLAIGLWDSTKR
;
A
#
# COMPACT_ATOMS: atom_id res chain seq x y z
N ILE A 1 -1.82 2.42 -1.64
CA ILE A 1 -0.88 1.58 -2.43
C ILE A 1 0.47 2.31 -2.46
N THR A 2 1.57 1.70 -2.91
CA THR A 2 2.90 2.36 -2.89
C THR A 2 3.27 3.00 -4.24
N ALA A 3 3.88 4.18 -4.18
CA ALA A 3 4.51 4.85 -5.31
C ALA A 3 5.87 4.24 -5.69
N ALA A 4 6.33 3.25 -4.91
CA ALA A 4 7.62 2.57 -5.09
C ALA A 4 8.82 3.52 -4.99
N PHE A 5 8.75 4.52 -4.10
CA PHE A 5 9.86 5.40 -3.84
C PHE A 5 11.10 4.60 -3.46
N SER A 6 12.21 4.99 -4.08
CA SER A 6 13.53 4.42 -3.90
C SER A 6 13.67 2.91 -4.14
N ALA A 7 12.69 2.24 -4.75
CA ALA A 7 12.75 0.79 -4.92
C ALA A 7 13.99 0.34 -5.73
N ARG A 8 14.50 1.19 -6.62
CA ARG A 8 15.75 0.97 -7.39
C ARG A 8 17.02 1.44 -6.69
N SER A 9 16.91 1.88 -5.44
CA SER A 9 17.96 2.55 -4.66
C SER A 9 18.46 3.85 -5.31
N ASP A 10 17.54 4.56 -5.95
CA ASP A 10 17.68 5.92 -6.48
C ASP A 10 16.57 6.82 -5.91
N VAL A 11 16.52 8.08 -6.32
CA VAL A 11 15.56 9.07 -5.78
C VAL A 11 14.21 9.06 -6.51
N ASP A 12 13.95 8.04 -7.34
CA ASP A 12 12.74 7.97 -8.14
C ASP A 12 11.63 7.23 -7.38
N GLU A 13 10.39 7.60 -7.67
CA GLU A 13 9.24 6.72 -7.51
C GLU A 13 9.23 5.74 -8.68
N ALA A 14 9.63 4.50 -8.42
CA ALA A 14 9.71 3.41 -9.39
C ALA A 14 8.33 2.82 -9.74
N ARG A 15 7.37 3.69 -10.08
CA ARG A 15 5.94 3.37 -10.20
C ARG A 15 5.66 2.20 -11.16
N ASP A 16 6.47 2.02 -12.19
CA ASP A 16 6.40 0.91 -13.16
C ASP A 16 6.69 -0.48 -12.59
N ILE A 17 7.36 -0.55 -11.44
CA ILE A 17 7.58 -1.79 -10.68
C ILE A 17 6.85 -1.79 -9.34
N SER A 18 5.90 -0.87 -9.12
CA SER A 18 5.02 -0.91 -7.96
C SER A 18 4.28 -2.25 -7.90
N TRP A 19 4.38 -2.96 -6.78
CA TRP A 19 4.03 -4.39 -6.70
C TRP A 19 2.56 -4.68 -7.03
N ALA A 20 1.66 -3.73 -6.76
CA ALA A 20 0.23 -3.90 -7.00
C ALA A 20 -0.30 -3.21 -8.27
N ILE A 21 0.44 -2.30 -8.91
CA ILE A 21 -0.07 -1.52 -10.06
C ILE A 21 0.99 -1.02 -11.07
N GLY A 22 2.24 -1.46 -10.97
CA GLY A 22 3.23 -1.21 -12.02
C GLY A 22 3.03 -2.12 -13.23
N GLU A 23 3.35 -1.65 -14.44
CA GLU A 23 3.27 -2.45 -15.67
C GLU A 23 4.07 -3.76 -15.54
N GLY A 24 5.24 -3.68 -14.91
CA GLY A 24 6.08 -4.84 -14.60
C GLY A 24 6.66 -5.55 -15.83
N SER A 25 7.33 -6.66 -15.58
CA SER A 25 7.95 -7.52 -16.59
C SER A 25 8.25 -8.91 -16.02
N ALA A 26 8.76 -9.82 -16.86
CA ALA A 26 9.25 -11.12 -16.40
C ALA A 26 10.37 -11.02 -15.35
N GLN A 27 11.12 -9.91 -15.35
CA GLN A 27 12.22 -9.65 -14.41
C GLN A 27 11.76 -8.90 -13.15
N ASN A 28 10.68 -8.12 -13.26
CA ASN A 28 10.09 -7.34 -12.18
C ASN A 28 8.60 -7.65 -12.10
N LEU A 29 8.24 -8.71 -11.39
CA LEU A 29 6.84 -9.15 -11.33
C LEU A 29 6.02 -8.12 -10.55
N THR A 30 4.87 -7.76 -11.12
CA THR A 30 3.84 -6.93 -10.51
C THR A 30 2.50 -7.62 -10.68
N LEU A 31 1.48 -7.24 -9.92
CA LEU A 31 0.14 -7.79 -10.08
C LEU A 31 -0.40 -7.59 -11.53
N PRO A 32 -0.29 -6.40 -12.17
CA PRO A 32 -0.71 -6.24 -13.57
C PRO A 32 0.00 -7.17 -14.55
N TYR A 33 1.33 -7.34 -14.41
CA TYR A 33 2.08 -8.27 -15.26
C TYR A 33 1.61 -9.72 -15.08
N LEU A 34 1.33 -10.13 -13.85
CA LEU A 34 0.82 -11.48 -13.56
C LEU A 34 -0.59 -11.68 -14.13
N LEU A 35 -1.47 -10.69 -14.00
CA LEU A 35 -2.81 -10.70 -14.60
C LEU A 35 -2.76 -10.77 -16.13
N SER A 36 -1.81 -10.07 -16.76
CA SER A 36 -1.69 -10.05 -18.22
C SER A 36 -1.27 -11.39 -18.82
N GLN A 37 -0.79 -12.34 -18.00
CA GLN A 37 -0.52 -13.71 -18.46
C GLN A 37 -1.80 -14.52 -18.67
N TYR A 38 -2.94 -14.05 -18.14
CA TYR A 38 -4.24 -14.76 -18.18
C TYR A 38 -5.37 -13.93 -18.80
N SER A 39 -5.16 -12.62 -18.98
CA SER A 39 -6.10 -11.72 -19.64
C SER A 39 -5.46 -11.06 -20.85
N ALA A 40 -6.17 -11.05 -21.98
CA ALA A 40 -5.71 -10.43 -23.22
C ALA A 40 -5.60 -8.89 -23.14
N LYS A 41 -6.28 -8.26 -22.17
CA LYS A 41 -6.29 -6.81 -21.98
C LYS A 41 -6.25 -6.50 -20.49
N VAL A 42 -5.14 -5.88 -20.06
CA VAL A 42 -4.94 -5.35 -18.71
C VAL A 42 -4.46 -3.91 -18.88
N GLU A 43 -5.15 -2.97 -18.25
CA GLU A 43 -4.91 -1.53 -18.39
C GLU A 43 -4.90 -0.87 -16.99
N GLY A 44 -4.40 0.36 -16.93
CA GLY A 44 -4.40 1.15 -15.69
C GLY A 44 -3.08 1.15 -14.92
N ALA A 45 -2.13 0.30 -15.30
CA ALA A 45 -0.83 0.20 -14.64
C ALA A 45 0.08 1.39 -14.94
N SER A 46 0.94 1.78 -14.00
CA SER A 46 1.97 2.80 -14.26
C SER A 46 3.08 2.26 -15.17
N THR A 47 3.60 3.10 -16.06
CA THR A 47 4.50 2.63 -17.15
C THR A 47 5.93 3.13 -17.08
N ARG A 48 6.26 4.07 -16.18
CA ARG A 48 7.64 4.52 -15.96
C ARG A 48 7.87 5.02 -14.54
N PRO A 49 9.14 5.12 -14.09
CA PRO A 49 9.49 5.90 -12.93
C PRO A 49 9.25 7.40 -13.13
N VAL A 50 9.12 8.10 -12.01
CA VAL A 50 9.06 9.57 -11.93
C VAL A 50 9.94 10.06 -10.80
N ILE A 51 10.52 11.25 -10.95
CA ILE A 51 11.21 11.93 -9.84
C ILE A 51 10.15 12.71 -9.07
N PRO A 52 9.99 12.51 -7.75
CA PRO A 52 9.10 13.31 -6.93
C PRO A 52 9.41 14.80 -7.04
N ALA A 53 8.38 15.64 -6.92
CA ALA A 53 8.53 17.09 -6.95
C ALA A 53 9.48 17.63 -5.86
N ASP A 54 9.54 16.95 -4.71
CA ASP A 54 10.52 17.18 -3.64
C ASP A 54 11.03 15.83 -3.12
N VAL A 55 12.33 15.56 -3.31
CA VAL A 55 12.99 14.31 -2.90
C VAL A 55 13.43 14.32 -1.43
N PHE A 56 13.40 15.49 -0.77
CA PHE A 56 13.80 15.64 0.62
C PHE A 56 12.60 15.71 1.57
N ASN A 57 11.43 16.11 1.06
CA ASN A 57 10.15 16.03 1.76
C ASN A 57 9.14 15.44 0.77
N LEU A 58 8.89 14.13 0.86
CA LEU A 58 8.15 13.44 -0.19
C LEU A 58 6.74 14.02 -0.30
N PRO A 59 6.33 14.48 -1.49
CA PRO A 59 5.10 15.23 -1.62
C PRO A 59 3.88 14.31 -1.48
N HIS A 60 2.83 14.84 -0.85
CA HIS A 60 1.45 14.44 -1.14
C HIS A 60 0.98 15.15 -2.42
N ASN A 61 -0.03 14.62 -3.11
CA ASN A 61 -0.63 15.23 -4.30
C ASN A 61 0.30 15.41 -5.52
N ASP A 62 1.34 14.58 -5.64
CA ASP A 62 2.28 14.59 -6.78
C ASP A 62 1.90 13.54 -7.84
N TYR A 63 0.81 13.81 -8.55
CA TYR A 63 0.26 12.91 -9.55
C TYR A 63 0.79 13.22 -10.96
N HIS A 64 1.06 12.17 -11.73
CA HIS A 64 1.58 12.22 -13.09
C HIS A 64 0.64 11.53 -14.09
N PRO A 65 -0.51 12.13 -14.47
CA PRO A 65 -1.61 11.45 -15.17
C PRO A 65 -1.28 10.86 -16.55
N LYS A 66 -0.12 11.19 -17.12
CA LYS A 66 0.37 10.62 -18.39
C LYS A 66 0.99 9.25 -18.21
N THR A 67 1.47 8.92 -17.01
CA THR A 67 2.26 7.70 -16.77
C THR A 67 1.86 6.93 -15.53
N ASP A 68 1.17 7.57 -14.60
CA ASP A 68 0.58 6.91 -13.43
C ASP A 68 -0.61 6.04 -13.81
N ASN A 69 -1.36 6.47 -14.83
CA ASN A 69 -2.61 5.87 -15.27
C ASN A 69 -3.66 5.81 -14.16
N LEU A 70 -3.90 4.66 -13.53
CA LEU A 70 -4.81 4.49 -12.39
C LEU A 70 -4.06 4.28 -11.07
N ASN A 71 -2.72 4.36 -11.06
CA ASN A 71 -1.95 4.39 -9.84
C ASN A 71 -2.03 5.77 -9.20
N VAL A 72 -2.77 5.86 -8.10
CA VAL A 72 -2.87 7.09 -7.30
C VAL A 72 -2.08 6.97 -6.00
N ALA A 73 -1.11 6.05 -5.92
CA ALA A 73 -0.26 6.00 -4.74
C ALA A 73 0.52 7.30 -4.53
N GLU A 74 0.64 7.67 -3.27
CA GLU A 74 1.52 8.73 -2.78
C GLU A 74 2.59 8.09 -1.89
N SER A 75 3.84 8.56 -1.97
CA SER A 75 4.90 8.07 -1.07
C SER A 75 4.56 8.34 0.39
N GLU A 76 3.99 9.52 0.66
CA GLU A 76 3.57 9.98 1.99
C GLU A 76 2.05 9.87 2.22
N GLY A 77 1.38 9.02 1.44
CA GLY A 77 -0.07 8.84 1.52
C GLY A 77 -0.50 8.42 2.92
N SER A 78 -1.53 9.10 3.46
CA SER A 78 -2.11 8.79 4.77
C SER A 78 -3.57 9.23 4.83
N ALA A 79 -4.40 8.43 5.48
CA ALA A 79 -5.80 8.78 5.72
C ALA A 79 -5.93 10.08 6.53
N ASN A 80 -5.02 10.29 7.50
CA ASN A 80 -4.99 11.48 8.35
C ASN A 80 -4.50 12.74 7.62
N ARG A 81 -3.96 12.60 6.41
CA ARG A 81 -3.52 13.72 5.55
C ARG A 81 -4.49 14.05 4.42
N GLY A 82 -5.59 13.28 4.30
CA GLY A 82 -6.60 13.49 3.27
C GLY A 82 -6.39 12.68 1.99
N SER A 83 -5.37 11.81 1.93
CA SER A 83 -5.02 11.06 0.71
C SER A 83 -6.19 10.27 0.14
N PHE A 84 -7.05 9.66 0.97
CA PHE A 84 -8.22 8.92 0.46
C PHE A 84 -9.19 9.78 -0.37
N ASP A 85 -9.39 11.04 0.02
CA ASP A 85 -10.30 11.94 -0.70
C ASP A 85 -9.68 12.37 -2.04
N GLU A 86 -8.38 12.65 -2.04
CA GLU A 86 -7.60 13.04 -3.21
C GLU A 86 -7.47 11.88 -4.21
N GLU A 87 -7.00 10.71 -3.73
CA GLU A 87 -6.86 9.47 -4.49
C GLU A 87 -8.19 9.08 -5.16
N TRP A 88 -9.31 9.20 -4.46
CA TRP A 88 -10.63 8.97 -5.03
C TRP A 88 -10.95 9.93 -6.17
N ALA A 89 -10.70 11.23 -6.00
CA ALA A 89 -10.94 12.22 -7.04
C ALA A 89 -10.12 11.96 -8.31
N PHE A 90 -8.84 11.60 -8.14
CA PHE A 90 -7.95 11.26 -9.26
C PHE A 90 -8.36 9.95 -9.93
N LEU A 91 -8.72 8.91 -9.17
CA LEU A 91 -9.22 7.65 -9.70
C LEU A 91 -10.52 7.84 -10.49
N ALA A 92 -11.49 8.56 -9.93
CA ALA A 92 -12.78 8.83 -10.59
C ALA A 92 -12.62 9.65 -11.87
N SER A 93 -11.67 10.58 -11.90
CA SER A 93 -11.32 11.33 -13.10
C SER A 93 -10.57 10.48 -14.14
N GLY A 94 -9.56 9.73 -13.69
CA GLY A 94 -8.71 8.87 -14.52
C GLY A 94 -9.48 7.73 -15.18
N ALA A 95 -10.45 7.14 -14.49
CA ALA A 95 -11.32 6.09 -15.00
C ALA A 95 -12.07 6.48 -16.28
N LYS A 96 -12.39 7.78 -16.46
CA LYS A 96 -13.09 8.29 -17.66
C LYS A 96 -12.28 8.16 -18.95
N LYS A 97 -10.96 7.91 -18.86
CA LYS A 97 -10.08 7.70 -20.02
C LYS A 97 -10.27 6.31 -20.65
N TYR A 98 -10.92 5.38 -19.96
CA TYR A 98 -11.09 4.00 -20.40
C TYR A 98 -12.53 3.79 -20.89
N ALA A 99 -12.70 3.67 -22.21
CA ALA A 99 -14.03 3.59 -22.83
C ALA A 99 -14.88 2.45 -22.27
N ASP A 100 -14.27 1.28 -22.05
CA ASP A 100 -14.95 0.08 -21.57
C ASP A 100 -14.93 -0.04 -20.04
N PHE A 101 -14.56 1.03 -19.30
CA PHE A 101 -14.33 0.94 -17.85
C PHE A 101 -15.51 0.31 -17.13
N HIS A 102 -16.74 0.73 -17.43
CA HIS A 102 -17.94 0.22 -16.76
C HIS A 102 -18.23 -1.27 -17.05
N ASP A 103 -17.81 -1.78 -18.20
CA ASP A 103 -18.10 -3.15 -18.62
C ASP A 103 -17.05 -4.17 -18.21
N GLN A 104 -15.83 -3.73 -17.94
CA GLN A 104 -14.72 -4.59 -17.54
C GLN A 104 -14.68 -4.82 -16.02
N TRP A 105 -14.09 -5.95 -15.63
CA TRP A 105 -13.71 -6.18 -14.22
C TRP A 105 -12.53 -5.30 -13.84
N LYS A 106 -12.58 -4.73 -12.63
CA LYS A 106 -11.48 -3.96 -12.04
C LYS A 106 -10.93 -4.73 -10.84
N VAL A 107 -9.62 -4.59 -10.64
CA VAL A 107 -8.97 -4.97 -9.39
C VAL A 107 -8.44 -3.68 -8.78
N LEU A 108 -8.89 -3.34 -7.57
CA LEU A 108 -8.43 -2.19 -6.81
C LEU A 108 -7.67 -2.68 -5.59
N THR A 109 -6.46 -2.19 -5.37
CA THR A 109 -5.64 -2.56 -4.22
C THR A 109 -5.44 -1.37 -3.30
N VAL A 110 -5.97 -1.48 -2.09
CA VAL A 110 -5.88 -0.47 -1.03
C VAL A 110 -4.88 -0.97 0.01
N TRP A 111 -3.84 -0.17 0.23
CA TRP A 111 -2.85 -0.36 1.27
C TRP A 111 -2.47 1.02 1.78
N MET A 112 -2.99 1.37 2.96
CA MET A 112 -2.84 2.67 3.61
C MET A 112 -2.77 2.37 5.10
N MET A 113 -1.64 1.89 5.60
CA MET A 113 -1.50 1.48 7.00
C MET A 113 -0.15 1.90 7.55
N ALA A 114 0.95 1.71 6.80
CA ALA A 114 2.29 2.03 7.27
C ALA A 114 2.41 3.49 7.74
N ASN A 115 2.24 4.46 6.84
CA ASN A 115 2.35 5.89 7.15
C ASN A 115 1.32 6.42 8.16
N ASP A 116 0.21 5.70 8.39
CA ASP A 116 -0.80 6.11 9.38
C ASP A 116 -0.48 5.61 10.80
N PHE A 117 0.35 4.56 10.93
CA PHE A 117 0.55 3.84 12.20
C PHE A 117 2.01 3.51 12.54
N ASP A 118 2.98 3.92 11.73
CA ASP A 118 4.42 3.72 11.97
C ASP A 118 4.94 4.38 13.27
N GLY A 119 4.30 5.46 13.69
CA GLY A 119 4.57 6.17 14.94
C GLY A 119 3.82 5.66 16.18
N ASP A 120 2.91 4.69 16.06
CA ASP A 120 2.02 4.29 17.16
C ASP A 120 2.60 3.22 18.07
N CYS A 121 3.54 3.64 18.91
CA CYS A 121 4.28 2.75 19.81
C CYS A 121 4.22 3.14 21.29
N ASP A 122 3.52 4.22 21.64
CA ASP A 122 3.43 4.69 23.03
C ASP A 122 2.18 4.17 23.77
N GLY A 123 1.23 3.57 23.07
CA GLY A 123 0.00 3.03 23.66
C GLY A 123 -0.91 2.29 22.67
N PRO A 124 -2.06 1.78 23.13
CA PRO A 124 -3.01 1.05 22.28
C PRO A 124 -3.62 1.96 21.21
N VAL A 125 -3.47 1.56 19.94
CA VAL A 125 -3.91 2.34 18.78
C VAL A 125 -5.43 2.53 18.72
N GLU A 126 -6.21 1.58 19.24
CA GLU A 126 -7.68 1.62 19.20
C GLU A 126 -8.31 2.73 20.05
N GLU A 127 -7.54 3.32 20.96
CA GLU A 127 -7.99 4.41 21.82
C GLU A 127 -7.78 5.79 21.19
N THR A 128 -7.04 5.84 20.09
CA THR A 128 -6.57 7.08 19.49
C THR A 128 -7.61 7.74 18.58
N ALA A 129 -7.45 9.05 18.36
CA ALA A 129 -8.27 9.79 17.42
C ALA A 129 -7.89 9.48 15.96
N HIS A 130 -6.59 9.30 15.67
CA HIS A 130 -6.11 9.07 14.31
C HIS A 130 -6.63 7.73 13.75
N TYR A 131 -6.76 6.68 14.58
CA TYR A 131 -7.34 5.40 14.15
C TYR A 131 -8.81 5.56 13.74
N LYS A 132 -9.60 6.36 14.48
CA LYS A 132 -11.01 6.61 14.15
C LYS A 132 -11.14 7.39 12.85
N VAL A 133 -10.24 8.33 12.59
CA VAL A 133 -10.17 9.04 11.29
C VAL A 133 -9.85 8.06 10.18
N TRP A 134 -8.84 7.22 10.36
CA TRP A 134 -8.46 6.19 9.39
C TRP A 134 -9.63 5.27 9.04
N GLU A 135 -10.28 4.68 10.04
CA GLU A 135 -11.40 3.75 9.84
C GLU A 135 -12.57 4.42 9.10
N SER A 136 -12.91 5.66 9.49
CA SER A 136 -13.95 6.44 8.82
C SER A 136 -13.60 6.73 7.36
N LYS A 137 -12.34 7.06 7.07
CA LYS A 137 -11.91 7.41 5.71
C LYS A 137 -11.82 6.20 4.79
N VAL A 138 -11.42 5.04 5.30
CA VAL A 138 -11.51 3.78 4.54
C VAL A 138 -12.98 3.45 4.22
N ASP A 139 -13.90 3.59 5.18
CA ASP A 139 -15.34 3.33 4.94
C ASP A 139 -15.95 4.29 3.92
N GLU A 140 -15.61 5.57 4.00
CA GLU A 140 -16.02 6.60 3.04
C GLU A 140 -15.50 6.28 1.63
N PHE A 141 -14.20 5.97 1.52
CA PHE A 141 -13.58 5.60 0.24
C PHE A 141 -14.25 4.37 -0.38
N LEU A 142 -14.45 3.30 0.39
CA LEU A 142 -15.15 2.11 -0.10
C LEU A 142 -16.61 2.39 -0.45
N THR A 143 -17.30 3.25 0.28
CA THR A 143 -18.65 3.68 -0.07
C THR A 143 -18.65 4.39 -1.42
N ASN A 144 -17.74 5.33 -1.65
CA ASN A 144 -17.61 6.05 -2.91
C ASN A 144 -17.32 5.10 -4.08
N VAL A 145 -16.35 4.20 -3.92
CA VAL A 145 -15.97 3.21 -4.95
C VAL A 145 -17.13 2.27 -5.27
N THR A 146 -17.74 1.65 -4.24
CA THR A 146 -18.74 0.60 -4.43
C THR A 146 -20.11 1.13 -4.88
N THR A 147 -20.41 2.40 -4.62
CA THR A 147 -21.62 3.06 -5.15
C THR A 147 -21.42 3.55 -6.59
N SER A 148 -20.21 3.96 -6.95
CA SER A 148 -19.91 4.48 -8.29
C SER A 148 -19.66 3.38 -9.32
N TRP A 149 -19.07 2.26 -8.90
CA TRP A 149 -18.61 1.22 -9.82
C TRP A 149 -19.20 -0.16 -9.54
N SER A 150 -19.28 -0.93 -10.62
CA SER A 150 -19.65 -2.35 -10.65
C SER A 150 -18.49 -3.18 -11.21
N LYS A 151 -18.58 -4.51 -11.05
CA LYS A 151 -17.55 -5.47 -11.49
C LYS A 151 -16.18 -5.12 -10.91
N ILE A 152 -16.07 -5.03 -9.59
CA ILE A 152 -14.83 -4.63 -8.93
C ILE A 152 -14.48 -5.57 -7.77
N TYR A 153 -13.23 -6.00 -7.76
CA TYR A 153 -12.62 -6.77 -6.68
C TYR A 153 -11.64 -5.87 -5.93
N ILE A 154 -11.90 -5.62 -4.65
CA ILE A 154 -11.13 -4.70 -3.81
C ILE A 154 -10.29 -5.51 -2.83
N ASN A 155 -8.97 -5.42 -2.96
CA ASN A 155 -8.00 -5.92 -2.01
C ASN A 155 -7.80 -4.89 -0.90
N LEU A 156 -8.15 -5.22 0.34
CA LEU A 156 -7.71 -4.51 1.54
C LEU A 156 -6.47 -5.22 2.10
N VAL A 157 -5.29 -4.65 1.89
CA VAL A 157 -4.04 -5.33 2.19
C VAL A 157 -3.64 -5.08 3.64
N SER A 158 -3.44 -6.15 4.39
CA SER A 158 -2.87 -6.09 5.73
C SER A 158 -1.40 -5.68 5.68
N THR A 159 -0.87 -5.20 6.80
CA THR A 159 0.54 -4.78 6.87
C THR A 159 1.38 -5.77 7.67
N LEU A 160 2.67 -5.83 7.36
CA LEU A 160 3.63 -6.61 8.14
C LEU A 160 3.96 -5.90 9.46
N ASP A 161 4.53 -6.66 10.39
CA ASP A 161 5.08 -6.12 11.64
C ASP A 161 6.21 -5.14 11.33
N LEU A 162 5.94 -3.86 11.56
CA LEU A 162 6.85 -2.75 11.24
C LEU A 162 8.12 -2.78 12.09
N SER A 163 8.12 -3.47 13.24
CA SER A 163 9.34 -3.72 14.02
C SER A 163 10.40 -4.51 13.24
N ASN A 164 10.01 -5.27 12.21
CA ASN A 164 10.98 -5.95 11.35
C ASN A 164 11.76 -4.96 10.47
N ILE A 165 11.16 -3.82 10.11
CA ILE A 165 11.86 -2.74 9.40
C ILE A 165 12.91 -2.14 10.33
N HIS A 166 12.54 -1.81 11.57
CA HIS A 166 13.48 -1.38 12.61
C HIS A 166 14.64 -2.37 12.77
N ARG A 167 14.34 -3.67 12.94
CA ARG A 167 15.36 -4.72 13.07
C ARG A 167 16.35 -4.71 11.90
N ILE A 168 15.85 -4.55 10.67
CA ILE A 168 16.69 -4.54 9.47
C ILE A 168 17.54 -3.26 9.41
N GLN A 169 16.95 -2.08 9.67
CA GLN A 169 17.69 -0.80 9.78
C GLN A 169 18.81 -0.91 10.81
N GLN A 170 18.53 -1.51 11.97
CA GLN A 170 19.50 -1.70 13.04
C GLN A 170 20.55 -2.80 12.76
N SER A 171 20.43 -3.54 11.66
CA SER A 171 21.41 -4.57 11.28
C SER A 171 22.61 -4.02 10.49
N LYS A 172 22.47 -2.85 9.85
CA LYS A 172 23.50 -2.25 8.97
C LYS A 172 23.91 -0.87 9.47
N ALA A 173 25.22 -0.67 9.69
CA ALA A 173 25.74 0.59 10.23
C ALA A 173 25.40 1.83 9.37
N GLY A 174 25.38 1.67 8.04
CA GLY A 174 24.97 2.74 7.13
C GLY A 174 23.50 3.16 7.34
N CYS A 175 22.60 2.19 7.48
CA CYS A 175 21.18 2.46 7.73
C CYS A 175 20.96 3.15 9.09
N LYS A 176 21.69 2.74 10.14
CA LYS A 176 21.67 3.45 11.42
C LYS A 176 22.13 4.90 11.33
N LEU A 177 23.01 5.22 10.39
CA LEU A 177 23.48 6.59 10.20
C LEU A 177 22.44 7.41 9.42
N VAL A 178 21.85 6.83 8.38
CA VAL A 178 20.75 7.42 7.62
C VAL A 178 19.61 7.80 8.57
N HIS A 179 19.09 6.85 9.35
CA HIS A 179 17.98 7.05 10.30
C HIS A 179 18.34 7.79 11.60
N LYS A 180 19.55 8.37 11.67
CA LYS A 180 19.90 9.42 12.65
C LYS A 180 19.81 10.83 12.07
N LEU A 181 19.80 10.93 10.74
CA LEU A 181 19.83 12.17 9.98
C LEU A 181 18.48 12.48 9.34
N ILE A 182 17.67 11.45 9.08
CA ILE A 182 16.29 11.53 8.61
C ILE A 182 15.34 10.90 9.64
N ASP A 183 14.11 11.40 9.69
CA ASP A 183 13.01 10.90 10.51
C ASP A 183 11.86 10.59 9.55
N GLU A 184 11.84 9.35 9.05
CA GLU A 184 10.90 8.89 8.02
C GLU A 184 9.90 7.86 8.57
N GLY A 185 10.25 7.15 9.65
CA GLY A 185 9.46 6.03 10.19
C GLY A 185 9.01 6.20 11.64
N GLY A 186 9.11 7.40 12.22
CA GLY A 186 8.79 7.64 13.62
C GLY A 186 9.56 6.70 14.55
N CYS A 187 8.88 5.98 15.42
CA CYS A 187 9.59 5.06 16.32
C CYS A 187 10.17 3.81 15.65
N ILE A 188 9.90 3.55 14.38
CA ILE A 188 10.68 2.56 13.61
C ILE A 188 12.15 2.98 13.57
N ASP A 189 12.47 4.26 13.49
CA ASP A 189 13.86 4.71 13.30
C ASP A 189 14.65 4.72 14.63
N TYR A 190 14.01 5.12 15.73
CA TYR A 190 14.66 5.37 17.02
C TYR A 190 14.06 4.63 18.23
N GLY A 191 12.99 3.87 18.04
CA GLY A 191 12.26 3.23 19.13
C GLY A 191 13.05 2.14 19.86
N ASN A 192 12.70 1.90 21.12
CA ASN A 192 13.28 0.82 21.92
C ASN A 192 12.45 -0.48 21.83
N SER A 193 12.91 -1.55 22.48
CA SER A 193 12.23 -2.85 22.45
C SER A 193 10.79 -2.84 22.97
N THR A 194 10.49 -1.99 23.96
CA THR A 194 9.12 -1.85 24.49
C THR A 194 8.22 -1.15 23.48
N GLN A 195 8.72 -0.11 22.81
CA GLN A 195 8.00 0.57 21.74
C GLN A 195 7.76 -0.36 20.53
N MET A 196 8.75 -1.18 20.15
CA MET A 196 8.58 -2.17 19.07
C MET A 196 7.55 -3.25 19.41
N GLN A 197 7.48 -3.70 20.68
CA GLN A 197 6.43 -4.63 21.12
C GLN A 197 5.03 -3.99 21.07
N MET A 198 4.92 -2.70 21.42
CA MET A 198 3.65 -1.98 21.31
C MET A 198 3.24 -1.80 19.85
N LEU A 199 4.19 -1.45 18.98
CA LEU A 199 3.98 -1.31 17.55
C LEU A 199 3.46 -2.62 16.94
N ASP A 200 4.11 -3.76 17.20
CA ASP A 200 3.66 -5.06 16.70
C ASP A 200 2.27 -5.42 17.22
N ARG A 201 2.00 -5.17 18.51
CA ARG A 201 0.67 -5.37 19.10
C ARG A 201 -0.38 -4.53 18.37
N ASN A 202 -0.08 -3.27 18.06
CA ASN A 202 -0.99 -2.38 17.35
C ASN A 202 -1.22 -2.84 15.90
N ILE A 203 -0.17 -3.25 15.20
CA ILE A 203 -0.27 -3.80 13.85
C ILE A 203 -1.12 -5.07 13.82
N HIS A 204 -0.95 -6.00 14.77
CA HIS A 204 -1.77 -7.20 14.88
C HIS A 204 -3.25 -6.88 15.13
N TRP A 205 -3.50 -5.90 16.01
CA TRP A 205 -4.85 -5.43 16.29
C TRP A 205 -5.50 -4.81 15.03
N LEU A 206 -4.78 -3.93 14.34
CA LEU A 206 -5.23 -3.26 13.10
C LEU A 206 -5.51 -4.27 11.98
N ASN A 207 -4.63 -5.25 11.77
CA ASN A 207 -4.85 -6.31 10.79
C ASN A 207 -6.11 -7.12 11.15
N THR A 208 -6.27 -7.54 12.41
CA THR A 208 -7.47 -8.24 12.89
C THR A 208 -8.74 -7.41 12.65
N ARG A 209 -8.67 -6.11 12.93
CA ARG A 209 -9.77 -5.17 12.70
C ARG A 209 -10.10 -5.03 11.22
N GLN A 210 -9.10 -4.95 10.35
CA GLN A 210 -9.26 -4.87 8.89
C GLN A 210 -9.89 -6.14 8.30
N HIS A 211 -9.51 -7.33 8.80
CA HIS A 211 -10.20 -8.58 8.45
C HIS A 211 -11.69 -8.53 8.77
N LYS A 212 -12.01 -8.13 10.00
CA LYS A 212 -13.41 -7.98 10.41
C LYS A 212 -14.13 -6.92 9.58
N PHE A 213 -13.47 -5.80 9.28
CA PHE A 213 -14.02 -4.73 8.45
C PHE A 213 -14.37 -5.22 7.04
N ALA A 214 -13.48 -5.99 6.41
CA ALA A 214 -13.75 -6.62 5.12
C ALA A 214 -14.95 -7.59 5.18
N GLN A 215 -15.07 -8.41 6.23
CA GLN A 215 -16.21 -9.30 6.44
C GLN A 215 -17.54 -8.55 6.63
N ASP A 216 -17.51 -7.45 7.39
CA ASP A 216 -18.67 -6.59 7.59
C ASP A 216 -19.12 -5.98 6.25
N TRP A 217 -18.17 -5.54 5.41
CA TRP A 217 -18.42 -5.06 4.04
C TRP A 217 -18.99 -6.13 3.11
N GLN A 218 -18.46 -7.36 3.15
CA GLN A 218 -19.04 -8.47 2.37
C GLN A 218 -20.49 -8.75 2.79
N THR A 219 -20.78 -8.69 4.09
CA THR A 219 -22.15 -8.86 4.61
C THR A 219 -23.07 -7.73 4.14
N LYS A 220 -22.60 -6.48 4.17
CA LYS A 220 -23.30 -5.29 3.65
C LYS A 220 -23.61 -5.44 2.16
N LEU A 221 -22.63 -5.81 1.34
CA LEU A 221 -22.78 -5.99 -0.11
C LEU A 221 -23.74 -7.13 -0.45
N LYS A 222 -23.61 -8.28 0.23
CA LYS A 222 -24.52 -9.42 0.07
C LYS A 222 -25.96 -9.04 0.41
N SER A 223 -26.17 -8.30 1.51
CA SER A 223 -27.50 -7.84 1.92
C SER A 223 -28.11 -6.85 0.92
N ALA A 224 -27.28 -6.07 0.23
CA ALA A 224 -27.68 -5.20 -0.87
C ALA A 224 -27.84 -5.93 -2.22
N GLY A 225 -27.64 -7.25 -2.28
CA GLY A 225 -27.73 -8.03 -3.51
C GLY A 225 -26.60 -7.77 -4.52
N ARG A 226 -25.49 -7.17 -4.09
CA ARG A 226 -24.33 -6.87 -4.96
C ARG A 226 -23.44 -8.09 -5.10
N THR A 227 -23.57 -8.81 -6.21
CA THR A 227 -22.72 -9.96 -6.57
C THR A 227 -21.56 -9.58 -7.50
N ASP A 228 -21.53 -8.33 -7.95
CA ASP A 228 -20.54 -7.74 -8.86
C ASP A 228 -19.44 -6.95 -8.12
N VAL A 229 -19.45 -6.95 -6.79
CA VAL A 229 -18.47 -6.26 -5.94
C VAL A 229 -17.98 -7.19 -4.85
N ALA A 230 -16.68 -7.21 -4.63
CA ALA A 230 -16.07 -7.90 -3.50
C ALA A 230 -15.10 -6.97 -2.77
N VAL A 231 -15.13 -7.00 -1.45
CA VAL A 231 -14.12 -6.38 -0.56
C VAL A 231 -13.48 -7.52 0.22
N VAL A 232 -12.17 -7.73 0.06
CA VAL A 232 -11.47 -8.89 0.58
C VAL A 232 -10.19 -8.46 1.28
N ALA A 233 -10.00 -8.92 2.52
CA ALA A 233 -8.75 -8.73 3.24
C ALA A 233 -7.66 -9.64 2.64
N GLN A 234 -6.47 -9.10 2.40
CA GLN A 234 -5.32 -9.82 1.85
C GLN A 234 -4.21 -9.92 2.90
N PRO A 235 -4.08 -11.08 3.60
CA PRO A 235 -3.19 -11.23 4.75
C PRO A 235 -1.76 -11.65 4.39
N PHE A 236 -1.34 -11.59 3.12
CA PHE A 236 -0.04 -12.14 2.71
C PHE A 236 1.18 -11.46 3.37
N MET A 237 0.97 -10.27 3.95
CA MET A 237 1.99 -9.56 4.73
C MET A 237 2.00 -9.91 6.23
N GLU A 238 1.01 -10.65 6.73
CA GLU A 238 0.91 -10.98 8.15
C GLU A 238 1.88 -12.10 8.54
N GLY A 239 2.55 -11.94 9.68
CA GLY A 239 3.47 -12.96 10.23
C GLY A 239 4.74 -13.20 9.40
N ILE A 240 4.97 -12.37 8.37
CA ILE A 240 6.24 -12.30 7.64
C ILE A 240 7.07 -11.11 8.13
N GLY A 241 8.34 -11.07 7.78
CA GLY A 241 9.25 -9.98 8.14
C GLY A 241 10.46 -10.46 8.90
N SER A 242 10.30 -11.43 9.81
CA SER A 242 11.41 -11.96 10.62
C SER A 242 12.49 -12.66 9.78
N GLN A 243 12.10 -13.21 8.63
CA GLN A 243 12.99 -13.85 7.65
C GLN A 243 13.67 -12.86 6.69
N PHE A 244 13.26 -11.59 6.69
CA PHE A 244 13.82 -10.59 5.77
C PHE A 244 15.16 -10.08 6.26
N ASP A 245 16.08 -9.90 5.32
CA ASP A 245 17.38 -9.28 5.51
C ASP A 245 17.39 -7.87 4.92
N TRP A 246 18.55 -7.23 4.94
CA TRP A 246 18.73 -5.87 4.42
C TRP A 246 18.40 -5.73 2.94
N THR A 247 18.36 -6.81 2.16
CA THR A 247 18.00 -6.75 0.72
C THR A 247 16.51 -6.52 0.49
N PHE A 248 15.68 -6.61 1.54
CA PHE A 248 14.27 -6.27 1.48
C PHE A 248 14.05 -4.75 1.39
N LEU A 249 14.97 -3.94 1.92
CA LEU A 249 14.87 -2.48 1.91
C LEU A 249 15.74 -1.89 0.80
N SER A 250 15.35 -0.72 0.33
CA SER A 250 16.17 0.11 -0.55
C SER A 250 17.53 0.39 0.09
N GLU A 251 18.59 0.35 -0.71
CA GLU A 251 19.93 0.69 -0.22
C GLU A 251 20.10 2.20 0.01
N LEU A 252 19.21 3.02 -0.56
CA LEU A 252 19.26 4.47 -0.46
C LEU A 252 18.74 4.97 0.89
N ASP A 253 17.47 4.66 1.21
CA ASP A 253 16.80 5.15 2.42
C ASP A 253 16.78 4.11 3.55
N CYS A 254 17.05 2.83 3.27
CA CYS A 254 16.92 1.75 4.25
C CYS A 254 15.54 1.69 4.93
N PHE A 255 14.46 2.04 4.23
CA PHE A 255 13.10 2.05 4.78
C PHE A 255 12.08 1.51 3.77
N HIS A 256 12.06 2.04 2.55
CA HIS A 256 11.11 1.59 1.54
C HIS A 256 11.49 0.22 0.97
N PRO A 257 10.51 -0.59 0.52
CA PRO A 257 10.80 -1.88 -0.10
C PRO A 257 11.68 -1.74 -1.35
N SER A 258 12.69 -2.59 -1.49
CA SER A 258 13.52 -2.66 -2.70
C SER A 258 12.75 -3.22 -3.90
N ALA A 259 13.31 -3.14 -5.11
CA ALA A 259 12.75 -3.75 -6.31
C ALA A 259 12.53 -5.26 -6.14
N LYS A 260 13.43 -5.94 -5.41
CA LYS A 260 13.29 -7.35 -5.04
C LYS A 260 12.09 -7.55 -4.10
N ALA A 261 11.94 -6.70 -3.09
CA ALA A 261 10.79 -6.77 -2.19
C ALA A 261 9.47 -6.50 -2.92
N HIS A 262 9.43 -5.51 -3.81
CA HIS A 262 8.28 -5.27 -4.69
C HIS A 262 7.88 -6.53 -5.48
N GLN A 263 8.85 -7.23 -6.07
CA GLN A 263 8.59 -8.50 -6.75
C GLN A 263 8.00 -9.57 -5.81
N MET A 264 8.55 -9.69 -4.58
CA MET A 264 8.04 -10.63 -3.57
C MET A 264 6.61 -10.29 -3.12
N LEU A 265 6.32 -9.01 -2.89
CA LEU A 265 4.99 -8.55 -2.48
C LEU A 265 3.96 -8.75 -3.60
N ALA A 266 4.35 -8.57 -4.87
CA ALA A 266 3.48 -8.85 -6.01
C ALA A 266 3.11 -10.34 -6.09
N ILE A 267 4.09 -11.24 -5.88
CA ILE A 267 3.84 -12.69 -5.81
C ILE A 267 2.92 -13.02 -4.63
N GLY A 268 3.17 -12.42 -3.46
CA GLY A 268 2.35 -12.62 -2.26
C GLY A 268 0.89 -12.22 -2.48
N LEU A 269 0.64 -11.04 -3.05
CA LEU A 269 -0.70 -10.57 -3.39
C LEU A 269 -1.36 -11.50 -4.43
N TRP A 270 -0.63 -11.88 -5.47
CA TRP A 270 -1.15 -12.78 -6.50
C TRP A 270 -1.59 -14.13 -5.90
N ASP A 271 -0.77 -14.71 -5.03
CA ASP A 271 -1.10 -15.99 -4.38
C ASP A 271 -2.26 -15.86 -3.37
N SER A 272 -2.42 -14.71 -2.71
CA SER A 272 -3.53 -14.49 -1.78
C SER A 272 -4.87 -14.31 -2.50
N THR A 273 -4.86 -13.72 -3.71
CA THR A 273 -6.09 -13.54 -4.52
C THR A 273 -6.66 -14.84 -5.11
N LYS A 274 -5.91 -15.95 -5.07
CA LYS A 274 -6.36 -17.27 -5.57
C LYS A 274 -7.10 -18.12 -4.53
N ARG A 275 -7.05 -17.73 -3.27
CA ARG A 275 -7.61 -18.48 -2.13
C ARG A 275 -9.03 -18.01 -1.81
#